data_AF-A0A286CBT8-F1
#
_entry.id   AF-A0A286CBT8-F1
#
_cell.length_a   1.000
_cell.length_b   1.000
_cell.length_c   1.000
_cell.angle_alpha   90.00
_cell.angle_beta   90.00
_cell.angle_gamma   90.00
#
_symmetry.space_group_name_H-M   'P 1'
#
loop_
_entity.id
_entity.type
_entity.pdbx_description
1 polymer ?
#
loop_
_entity_poly.entity_id
_entity_poly.type
_entity_poly.pdbx_seq_one_letter_code
_entity_poly.pdbx_strand_id
1 'polypeptide(L)'
;MNDRHIIKGGPRDRHVYEYAVLRVVPRVERGECINAGVLVYCRAASYVGARTHLDETRLLALDPRADVEGVRAALRAVEGLCAGGPTAGQAAADDPGRRFRWLVAPRSTIVQPGPVHTGLTTDPAAETGRLLDLLVR
;
A
#
# COMPACT_ATOMS: atom_id res chain seq x y z
N MET A 1 41.23 -13.07 -21.50
CA MET A 1 39.95 -12.96 -22.23
C MET A 1 39.23 -14.31 -22.06
N ASN A 2 38.12 -14.48 -21.36
CA ASN A 2 37.19 -13.55 -20.74
C ASN A 2 36.61 -14.27 -19.51
N ASP A 3 37.03 -13.85 -18.32
CA ASP A 3 36.53 -14.38 -17.05
C ASP A 3 35.17 -13.72 -16.79
N ARG A 4 34.09 -14.37 -17.22
CA ARG A 4 32.74 -13.90 -16.90
C ARG A 4 32.45 -14.32 -15.47
N HIS A 5 32.70 -13.38 -14.56
CA HIS A 5 32.19 -13.38 -13.19
C HIS A 5 30.66 -13.56 -13.23
N ILE A 6 30.18 -14.80 -13.14
CA ILE A 6 28.79 -15.10 -12.88
C ILE A 6 28.58 -14.82 -11.40
N ILE A 7 27.98 -13.67 -11.09
CA ILE A 7 27.47 -13.36 -9.75
C ILE A 7 26.59 -14.53 -9.32
N LYS A 8 27.00 -15.25 -8.27
CA LYS A 8 26.23 -16.31 -7.61
C LYS A 8 24.81 -15.80 -7.36
N GLY A 9 23.82 -16.34 -8.06
CA GLY A 9 22.43 -15.93 -7.94
C GLY A 9 21.94 -16.01 -6.49
N GLY A 10 21.37 -14.92 -5.98
CA GLY A 10 20.64 -14.93 -4.71
C GLY A 10 19.47 -15.93 -4.73
N PRO A 11 18.88 -16.26 -3.57
CA PRO A 11 17.98 -17.41 -3.43
C PRO A 11 16.87 -17.36 -4.48
N ARG A 12 16.73 -18.47 -5.23
CA ARG A 12 15.84 -18.66 -6.39
C ARG A 12 14.34 -18.62 -6.05
N ASP A 13 13.98 -18.28 -4.81
CA ASP A 13 12.62 -18.35 -4.25
C ASP A 13 12.00 -16.97 -3.93
N ARG A 14 12.68 -15.87 -4.25
CA ARG A 14 12.16 -14.52 -4.00
C ARG A 14 11.47 -13.95 -5.24
N HIS A 15 10.28 -13.42 -5.04
CA HIS A 15 9.48 -12.72 -6.04
C HIS A 15 9.65 -11.20 -5.90
N VAL A 16 9.69 -10.53 -7.05
CA VAL A 16 9.56 -9.06 -7.09
C VAL A 16 8.16 -8.67 -6.67
N TYR A 17 8.07 -7.69 -5.79
CA TYR A 17 6.82 -7.04 -5.44
C TYR A 17 6.95 -5.52 -5.58
N GLU A 18 5.83 -4.86 -5.80
CA GLU A 18 5.66 -3.41 -5.77
C GLU A 18 4.92 -3.05 -4.48
N TYR A 19 5.25 -1.91 -3.88
CA TYR A 19 4.51 -1.39 -2.74
C TYR A 19 4.38 0.13 -2.78
N ALA A 20 3.33 0.64 -2.14
CA ALA A 20 3.12 2.06 -1.92
C ALA A 20 2.60 2.29 -0.51
N VAL A 21 3.03 3.37 0.13
CA VAL A 21 2.51 3.79 1.43
C VAL A 21 1.20 4.56 1.22
N LEU A 22 0.17 4.27 1.99
CA LEU A 22 -1.04 5.09 2.08
C LEU A 22 -0.80 6.19 3.09
N ARG A 23 -1.01 7.43 2.67
CA ARG A 23 -0.86 8.63 3.48
C ARG A 23 -2.21 9.25 3.77
N VAL A 24 -2.42 9.73 4.99
CA VAL A 24 -3.57 10.55 5.36
C VAL A 24 -3.13 12.00 5.37
N VAL A 25 -3.79 12.81 4.56
CA VAL A 25 -3.60 14.25 4.38
C VAL A 25 -4.87 14.94 4.89
N PRO A 26 -4.96 15.31 6.19
CA PRO A 26 -6.20 15.87 6.76
C PRO A 26 -6.62 17.19 6.10
N ARG A 27 -5.65 17.97 5.58
CA ARG A 27 -5.87 19.20 4.82
C ARG A 27 -5.08 19.14 3.52
N VAL A 28 -5.77 18.84 2.42
CA VAL A 28 -5.15 18.62 1.10
C VAL A 28 -4.39 19.85 0.62
N GLU A 29 -4.88 21.05 0.96
CA GLU A 29 -4.29 22.34 0.60
C GLU A 29 -2.94 22.59 1.29
N ARG A 30 -2.74 22.01 2.49
CA ARG A 30 -1.50 22.14 3.27
C ARG A 30 -0.50 21.02 2.95
N GLY A 31 -1.00 19.84 2.58
CA GLY A 31 -0.16 18.70 2.17
C GLY A 31 0.56 17.97 3.32
N GLU A 32 0.36 18.39 4.58
CA GLU A 32 0.86 17.65 5.74
C GLU A 32 0.21 16.28 5.82
N CYS A 33 0.98 15.26 6.19
CA CYS A 33 0.49 13.91 6.18
C CYS A 33 1.13 13.00 7.22
N ILE A 34 0.43 11.92 7.53
CA ILE A 34 0.97 10.77 8.25
C ILE A 34 0.83 9.53 7.37
N ASN A 35 1.74 8.57 7.53
CA ASN A 35 1.55 7.24 6.97
C ASN A 35 0.43 6.54 7.76
N ALA A 36 -0.44 5.82 7.06
CA ALA A 36 -1.59 5.14 7.66
C ALA A 36 -1.86 3.75 7.07
N GLY A 37 -1.01 3.28 6.17
CA GLY A 37 -1.12 1.94 5.63
C GLY A 37 -0.12 1.67 4.52
N VAL A 38 -0.16 0.44 4.01
CA VAL A 38 0.68 0.00 2.90
C VAL A 38 -0.16 -0.82 1.93
N LEU A 39 0.15 -0.67 0.65
CA LEU A 39 -0.32 -1.50 -0.45
C LEU A 39 0.85 -2.35 -0.95
N VAL A 40 0.63 -3.64 -1.18
CA VAL A 40 1.61 -4.54 -1.77
C VAL A 40 0.97 -5.27 -2.93
N TYR A 41 1.68 -5.34 -4.04
CA TYR A 41 1.32 -6.13 -5.22
C TYR A 41 2.48 -7.01 -5.64
N CYS A 42 2.21 -8.30 -5.81
CA CYS A 42 3.18 -9.27 -6.32
C CYS A 42 2.57 -10.04 -7.49
N ARG A 43 3.02 -9.73 -8.70
CA ARG A 43 2.54 -10.37 -9.94
C ARG A 43 2.76 -11.89 -9.92
N ALA A 44 3.94 -12.34 -9.49
CA ALA A 44 4.27 -13.77 -9.48
C ALA A 44 3.34 -14.59 -8.57
N ALA A 45 2.90 -14.00 -7.46
CA ALA A 45 1.95 -14.62 -6.54
C ALA A 45 0.48 -14.26 -6.83
N SER A 46 0.21 -13.46 -7.88
CA SER A 46 -1.13 -12.90 -8.16
C SER A 46 -1.77 -12.25 -6.93
N TYR A 47 -0.95 -11.60 -6.11
CA TYR A 47 -1.33 -11.03 -4.82
C TYR A 47 -1.47 -9.52 -4.92
N VAL A 48 -2.56 -8.98 -4.37
CA VAL A 48 -2.68 -7.57 -3.99
C VAL A 48 -3.24 -7.52 -2.58
N GLY A 49 -2.63 -6.73 -1.70
CA GLY A 49 -3.07 -6.60 -0.32
C GLY A 49 -2.84 -5.21 0.22
N ALA A 50 -3.69 -4.82 1.14
CA ALA A 50 -3.53 -3.62 1.95
C ALA A 50 -3.54 -3.99 3.43
N ARG A 51 -2.80 -3.23 4.22
CA ARG A 51 -2.98 -3.16 5.67
C ARG A 51 -2.91 -1.72 6.11
N THR A 52 -3.80 -1.34 7.01
CA THR A 52 -3.92 0.03 7.49
C THR A 52 -3.81 0.10 9.02
N HIS A 53 -3.34 1.24 9.50
CA HIS A 53 -3.30 1.61 10.90
C HIS A 53 -3.40 3.13 11.00
N LEU A 54 -4.41 3.62 11.71
CA LEU A 54 -4.60 5.05 11.92
C LEU A 54 -4.18 5.43 13.33
N ASP A 55 -3.12 6.23 13.45
CA ASP A 55 -2.77 6.93 14.68
C ASP A 55 -3.60 8.22 14.78
N GLU A 56 -4.71 8.15 15.51
CA GLU A 56 -5.63 9.27 15.69
C GLU A 56 -4.97 10.45 16.41
N THR A 57 -4.04 10.18 17.32
CA THR A 57 -3.34 11.23 18.07
C THR A 57 -2.46 12.04 17.13
N ARG A 58 -1.70 11.38 16.24
CA ARG A 58 -0.91 12.07 15.22
C ARG A 58 -1.78 12.80 14.19
N LEU A 59 -2.91 12.21 13.79
CA LEU A 59 -3.84 12.85 12.85
C LEU A 59 -4.40 14.16 13.44
N LEU A 60 -4.92 14.11 14.67
CA LEU A 60 -5.52 15.26 15.35
C LEU A 60 -4.48 16.31 15.74
N ALA A 61 -3.21 15.93 15.88
CA ALA A 61 -2.11 16.88 16.05
C ALA A 61 -1.84 17.70 14.78
N LEU A 62 -2.03 17.13 13.59
CA LEU A 62 -1.91 17.88 12.32
C LEU A 62 -3.14 18.76 12.05
N ASP A 63 -4.33 18.23 12.33
CA ASP A 63 -5.59 18.98 12.23
C ASP A 63 -6.59 18.53 13.32
N PRO A 64 -6.83 19.38 14.35
CA PRO A 64 -7.78 19.08 15.41
C PRO A 64 -9.23 18.88 14.94
N ARG A 65 -9.56 19.23 13.69
CA ARG A 65 -10.90 19.08 13.10
C ARG A 65 -10.96 17.96 12.05
N ALA A 66 -9.95 17.10 11.97
CA ALA A 66 -9.96 15.98 11.02
C ALA A 66 -11.13 15.02 11.29
N ASP A 67 -11.80 14.56 10.22
CA ASP A 67 -12.84 13.54 10.30
C ASP A 67 -12.22 12.14 10.44
N VAL A 68 -11.98 11.73 11.69
CA VAL A 68 -11.36 10.44 12.03
C VAL A 68 -12.15 9.27 11.47
N GLU A 69 -13.48 9.30 11.58
CA GLU A 69 -14.34 8.20 11.11
C GLU A 69 -14.37 8.11 9.58
N GLY A 70 -14.43 9.25 8.89
CA GLY A 70 -14.31 9.31 7.43
C GLY A 70 -12.97 8.77 6.94
N VAL A 71 -11.86 9.10 7.61
CA VAL A 71 -10.52 8.55 7.32
C VAL A 71 -10.51 7.04 7.51
N ARG A 72 -11.03 6.55 8.64
CA ARG A 72 -11.10 5.12 8.95
C ARG A 72 -11.95 4.36 7.92
N ALA A 73 -13.07 4.94 7.49
CA ALA A 73 -13.90 4.38 6.42
C ALA A 73 -13.16 4.32 5.08
N ALA A 74 -12.43 5.38 4.71
CA ALA A 74 -11.64 5.42 3.48
C ALA A 74 -10.51 4.37 3.48
N LEU A 75 -9.80 4.22 4.60
CA LEU A 75 -8.76 3.19 4.77
C LEU A 75 -9.34 1.77 4.65
N ARG A 76 -10.49 1.50 5.29
CA ARG A 76 -11.19 0.22 5.17
C ARG A 76 -11.67 -0.06 3.74
N ALA A 77 -12.10 0.95 3.00
CA ALA A 77 -12.47 0.80 1.60
C ALA A 77 -11.28 0.35 0.74
N VAL A 78 -10.08 0.86 1.01
CA VAL A 78 -8.85 0.41 0.34
C VAL A 78 -8.57 -1.07 0.62
N GLU A 79 -8.70 -1.51 1.88
CA GLU A 79 -8.57 -2.94 2.24
C GLU A 79 -9.60 -3.81 1.53
N GLY A 80 -10.86 -3.37 1.47
CA GLY A 80 -11.94 -4.06 0.77
C GLY A 80 -11.71 -4.19 -0.74
N LEU A 81 -11.12 -3.17 -1.38
CA LEU A 81 -10.75 -3.21 -2.78
C LEU A 81 -9.63 -4.23 -3.06
N CYS A 82 -8.66 -4.37 -2.15
CA CYS A 82 -7.62 -5.39 -2.30
C CYS A 82 -8.15 -6.81 -2.12
N ALA A 83 -9.05 -7.03 -1.15
CA ALA A 83 -9.68 -8.33 -0.89
C ALA A 83 -10.50 -8.83 -2.10
N GLY A 84 -10.98 -7.93 -2.96
CA GLY A 84 -11.82 -8.28 -4.10
C GLY A 84 -13.24 -8.66 -3.66
N GLY A 85 -13.95 -9.40 -4.52
CA GLY A 85 -15.30 -9.88 -4.23
C GLY A 85 -16.36 -8.76 -4.15
N PRO A 86 -17.55 -9.05 -3.58
CA PRO A 86 -18.68 -8.11 -3.56
C PRO A 86 -18.36 -6.75 -2.91
N THR A 87 -17.38 -6.74 -1.99
CA THR A 87 -16.92 -5.55 -1.26
C THR A 87 -16.00 -4.62 -2.08
N ALA A 88 -15.46 -5.08 -3.21
CA ALA A 88 -14.61 -4.27 -4.08
C ALA A 88 -15.39 -3.42 -5.09
N GLY A 89 -16.73 -3.42 -5.03
CA GLY A 89 -17.59 -2.61 -5.90
C GLY A 89 -17.31 -2.85 -7.39
N GLN A 90 -17.17 -1.78 -8.18
CA GLN A 90 -16.90 -1.88 -9.62
C GLN A 90 -15.55 -2.53 -9.96
N ALA A 91 -14.61 -2.59 -9.02
CA ALA A 91 -13.30 -3.22 -9.21
C ALA A 91 -13.29 -4.72 -8.87
N ALA A 92 -14.43 -5.31 -8.47
CA ALA A 92 -14.51 -6.72 -8.10
C ALA A 92 -14.12 -7.68 -9.23
N ALA A 93 -14.35 -7.28 -10.48
CA ALA A 93 -14.01 -8.06 -11.68
C ALA A 93 -12.58 -7.84 -12.18
N ASP A 94 -11.84 -6.88 -11.61
CA ASP A 94 -10.50 -6.53 -12.07
C ASP A 94 -9.44 -7.49 -11.53
N ASP A 95 -8.41 -7.75 -12.33
CA ASP A 95 -7.25 -8.52 -11.89
C ASP A 95 -6.46 -7.76 -10.79
N PRO A 96 -5.70 -8.47 -9.93
CA PRO A 96 -4.94 -7.86 -8.85
C PRO A 96 -4.03 -6.69 -9.28
N GLY A 97 -3.44 -6.77 -10.48
CA GLY A 97 -2.56 -5.73 -11.02
C GLY A 97 -3.36 -4.48 -11.39
N ARG A 98 -4.50 -4.63 -12.06
CA ARG A 98 -5.38 -3.49 -12.38
C ARG A 98 -5.89 -2.80 -11.12
N ARG A 99 -6.29 -3.57 -10.09
CA ARG A 99 -6.69 -3.00 -8.78
C ARG A 99 -5.55 -2.23 -8.12
N PHE A 100 -4.35 -2.78 -8.09
CA PHE A 100 -3.18 -2.09 -7.54
C PHE A 100 -2.90 -0.78 -8.30
N ARG A 101 -2.90 -0.82 -9.63
CA ARG A 101 -2.66 0.37 -10.47
C ARG A 101 -3.70 1.46 -10.28
N TRP A 102 -4.96 1.09 -10.05
CA TRP A 102 -6.02 2.04 -9.71
C TRP A 102 -5.81 2.66 -8.31
N LEU A 103 -5.46 1.84 -7.32
CA LEU A 103 -5.22 2.28 -5.94
C LEU A 103 -4.02 3.22 -5.80
N VAL A 104 -2.97 3.04 -6.60
CA VAL A 104 -1.77 3.90 -6.58
C VAL A 104 -1.86 5.10 -7.53
N ALA A 105 -2.98 5.29 -8.23
CA ALA A 105 -3.17 6.44 -9.10
C ALA A 105 -3.21 7.74 -8.26
N PRO A 106 -2.46 8.80 -8.64
CA PRO A 106 -2.48 10.08 -7.93
C PRO A 106 -3.89 10.63 -7.78
N ARG A 107 -4.22 11.11 -6.58
CA ARG A 107 -5.53 11.67 -6.25
C ARG A 107 -5.44 12.67 -5.11
N SER A 108 -6.15 13.78 -5.24
CA SER A 108 -6.22 14.83 -4.21
C SER A 108 -7.34 14.55 -3.20
N THR A 109 -7.32 13.38 -2.58
CA THR A 109 -8.26 12.98 -1.52
C THR A 109 -7.58 12.97 -0.15
N ILE A 110 -8.33 12.78 0.94
CA ILE A 110 -7.73 12.71 2.29
C ILE A 110 -6.80 11.50 2.42
N VAL A 111 -7.16 10.34 1.84
CA VAL A 111 -6.23 9.22 1.70
C VAL A 111 -5.56 9.30 0.32
N GLN A 112 -4.23 9.34 0.28
CA GLN A 112 -3.45 9.45 -0.94
C GLN A 112 -2.37 8.36 -1.00
N PRO A 113 -2.14 7.74 -2.17
CA PRO A 113 -1.00 6.85 -2.33
C PRO A 113 0.30 7.65 -2.41
N GLY A 114 1.35 7.13 -1.79
CA GLY A 114 2.73 7.58 -1.98
C GLY A 114 3.36 7.01 -3.26
N PRO A 115 4.65 7.31 -3.52
CA PRO A 115 5.39 6.73 -4.63
C PRO A 115 5.40 5.20 -4.57
N VAL A 116 5.44 4.58 -5.75
CA VAL A 116 5.59 3.12 -5.88
C VAL A 116 7.07 2.76 -5.79
N HIS A 117 7.35 1.78 -4.95
CA HIS A 117 8.67 1.21 -4.72
C HIS A 117 8.66 -0.29 -5.01
N THR A 118 9.83 -0.91 -5.13
CA THR A 118 9.96 -2.35 -5.37
C THR A 118 10.77 -3.05 -4.29
N GLY A 119 10.53 -4.34 -4.12
CA GLY A 119 11.27 -5.19 -3.20
C GLY A 119 11.28 -6.65 -3.63
N LEU A 120 11.90 -7.50 -2.81
CA LEU A 120 11.95 -8.94 -2.99
C LEU A 120 11.38 -9.64 -1.75
N THR A 121 10.46 -10.58 -1.94
CA THR A 121 9.85 -11.35 -0.85
C THR A 121 9.63 -12.81 -1.25
N THR A 122 9.66 -13.72 -0.28
CA THR A 122 9.17 -15.10 -0.44
C THR A 122 7.68 -15.22 -0.11
N ASP A 123 7.12 -14.27 0.64
CA ASP A 123 5.72 -14.23 1.06
C ASP A 123 5.22 -12.77 1.02
N PRO A 124 4.42 -12.39 0.02
CA PRO A 124 3.93 -11.02 -0.10
C PRO A 124 2.86 -10.66 0.95
N ALA A 125 2.16 -11.65 1.52
CA ALA A 125 1.19 -11.39 2.59
C ALA A 125 1.89 -11.06 3.91
N ALA A 126 2.91 -11.86 4.29
CA ALA A 126 3.76 -11.55 5.45
C ALA A 126 4.49 -10.22 5.27
N GLU A 127 4.99 -9.94 4.06
CA GLU A 127 5.68 -8.69 3.75
C GLU A 127 4.77 -7.46 3.91
N THR A 128 3.47 -7.60 3.61
CA THR A 128 2.50 -6.51 3.84
C THR A 128 2.42 -6.14 5.33
N GLY A 129 2.43 -7.13 6.23
CA GLY A 129 2.48 -6.91 7.68
C GLY A 129 3.80 -6.27 8.12
N ARG A 130 4.93 -6.80 7.64
CA ARG A 130 6.26 -6.27 7.95
C ARG A 130 6.41 -4.80 7.53
N LEU A 131 5.92 -4.43 6.34
CA LEU A 131 5.98 -3.05 5.85
C LEU A 131 5.05 -2.11 6.63
N LEU A 132 3.89 -2.58 7.08
CA LEU A 132 3.02 -1.81 7.98
C LEU A 132 3.75 -1.48 9.27
N ASP A 133 4.38 -2.47 9.90
CA ASP A 133 5.10 -2.28 11.15
C ASP A 133 6.32 -1.36 10.99
N LEU A 134 6.99 -1.41 9.83
CA LEU A 134 8.18 -0.59 9.57
C LEU A 134 7.85 0.87 9.20
N LEU A 135 6.78 1.09 8.42
CA LEU A 135 6.53 2.38 7.75
C LEU A 135 5.38 3.16 8.38
N VAL A 136 4.59 2.54 9.25
CA VAL A 136 3.36 3.12 9.81
C VAL A 136 3.36 3.12 11.34
N ARG A 137 3.74 2.00 11.96
CA ARG A 137 3.68 1.82 13.42
C ARG A 137 4.96 2.26 14.13
#